data_AF-A0A521YZ59-F1
#
_entry.id   AF-A0A521YZ59-F1
#
_cell.length_a   1.000
_cell.length_b   1.000
_cell.length_c   1.000
_cell.angle_alpha   90.00
_cell.angle_beta   90.00
_cell.angle_gamma   90.00
#
_symmetry.space_group_name_H-M   'P 1'
#
loop_
_entity.id
_entity.type
_entity.pdbx_description
1 polymer ?
#
loop_
_entity_poly.entity_id
_entity_poly.type
_entity_poly.pdbx_seq_one_letter_code
_entity_poly.pdbx_strand_id
1 'polypeptide(L)'
;CLELNRGSLRWSRPQAGRMAVGADERMVVGADGADRLTAWNADNGEILWRVDRFTYRNLSAPAVWGKRVVFGDGKDYLHVLSADDGRTVGRIELDDPLAAAPVVDGDTLLVLTRKGTLYALRAN
;
A
#
# COMPACT_ATOMS: atom_id res chain seq x y z
N CYS A 1 5.99 11.16 10.72
CA CYS A 1 5.30 10.84 11.99
C CYS A 1 5.46 12.01 12.96
N LEU A 2 4.36 12.53 13.53
CA LEU A 2 4.33 13.61 14.51
C LEU A 2 3.75 13.07 15.82
N GLU A 3 4.28 13.50 16.96
CA GLU A 3 3.68 13.18 18.25
C GLU A 3 2.50 14.11 18.53
N LEU A 4 1.28 13.57 18.61
CA LEU A 4 0.07 14.37 18.80
C LEU A 4 0.10 15.26 20.05
N ASN A 5 0.67 14.75 21.15
CA ASN A 5 0.66 15.44 22.44
C ASN A 5 1.54 16.69 22.48
N ARG A 6 2.57 16.77 21.63
CA ARG A 6 3.58 17.85 21.68
C ARG A 6 3.84 18.50 20.32
N GLY A 7 3.28 17.95 19.23
CA GLY A 7 3.54 18.38 17.86
C GLY A 7 4.98 18.12 17.39
N SER A 8 5.79 17.41 18.18
CA SER A 8 7.21 17.17 17.85
C SER A 8 7.34 16.15 16.72
N LEU A 9 8.30 16.39 15.82
CA LEU A 9 8.64 15.47 14.75
C LEU A 9 9.33 14.23 15.31
N ARG A 10 8.73 13.06 15.13
CA ARG A 10 9.39 11.77 15.42
C ARG A 10 10.32 11.38 14.29
N TRP A 11 9.82 11.39 13.06
CA TRP A 11 10.62 11.19 11.85
C TRP A 11 9.92 11.73 10.61
N SER A 12 10.70 12.06 9.59
CA SER A 12 10.26 12.35 8.23
C SER A 12 11.13 11.62 7.20
N ARG A 13 10.54 11.30 6.04
CA ARG A 13 11.24 10.72 4.89
C ARG A 13 10.72 11.34 3.60
N PRO A 14 11.61 11.77 2.68
CA PRO A 14 11.19 12.16 1.35
C PRO A 14 10.82 10.91 0.54
N GLN A 15 9.60 10.89 0.00
CA GLN A 15 9.10 9.81 -0.87
C GLN A 15 8.83 10.30 -2.30
N ALA A 16 8.57 11.60 -2.51
CA ALA A 16 8.25 12.18 -3.82
C ALA A 16 7.12 11.43 -4.59
N GLY A 17 6.16 10.86 -3.85
CA GLY A 17 4.99 10.17 -4.39
C GLY A 17 3.78 11.09 -4.56
N ARG A 18 2.84 10.70 -5.42
CA ARG A 18 1.55 11.42 -5.63
C ARG A 18 0.39 10.79 -4.87
N MET A 19 0.47 9.49 -4.59
CA MET A 19 -0.57 8.74 -3.89
C MET A 19 -0.41 8.85 -2.37
N ALA A 20 -1.51 8.63 -1.65
CA ALA A 20 -1.47 8.47 -0.20
C ALA A 20 -0.59 7.27 0.20
N VAL A 21 -0.20 7.24 1.48
CA VAL A 21 0.49 6.11 2.09
C VAL A 21 -0.50 5.15 2.74
N GLY A 22 -0.14 3.88 2.82
CA GLY A 22 -0.76 2.90 3.70
C GLY A 22 0.03 2.78 4.99
N ALA A 23 -0.60 2.49 6.12
CA ALA A 23 0.09 2.31 7.38
C ALA A 23 -0.67 1.38 8.33
N ASP A 24 0.07 0.76 9.23
CA ASP A 24 -0.41 0.13 10.46
C ASP A 24 0.50 0.52 11.63
N GLU A 25 0.39 -0.17 12.76
CA GLU A 25 1.24 0.08 13.93
C GLU A 25 2.72 -0.22 13.70
N ARG A 26 3.07 -1.07 12.72
CA ARG A 26 4.43 -1.55 12.47
C ARG A 26 5.11 -0.79 11.34
N MET A 27 4.37 -0.40 10.32
CA MET A 27 4.94 0.12 9.09
C MET A 27 4.13 1.24 8.44
N VAL A 28 4.83 2.06 7.67
CA VAL A 28 4.26 2.97 6.68
C VAL A 28 4.77 2.53 5.32
N VAL A 29 3.92 2.49 4.30
CA VAL A 29 4.28 2.09 2.94
C VAL A 29 3.75 3.09 1.93
N GLY A 30 4.56 3.41 0.92
CA GLY A 30 4.19 4.36 -0.12
C GLY A 30 4.97 4.15 -1.41
N ALA A 31 4.37 4.58 -2.52
CA ALA A 31 4.99 4.57 -3.84
C ALA A 31 5.50 5.97 -4.22
N ASP A 32 6.71 6.06 -4.77
CA ASP A 32 7.23 7.30 -5.35
C ASP A 32 6.59 7.60 -6.73
N GLY A 33 6.95 8.73 -7.34
CA GLY A 33 6.42 9.13 -8.65
C GLY A 33 6.78 8.20 -9.82
N ALA A 34 7.69 7.25 -9.62
CA ALA A 34 8.02 6.23 -10.60
C ALA A 34 7.40 4.87 -10.24
N ASP A 35 6.50 4.79 -9.25
CA ASP A 35 5.89 3.56 -8.73
C ASP A 35 6.85 2.60 -7.99
N ARG A 36 7.94 3.13 -7.41
CA ARG A 36 8.78 2.33 -6.51
C ARG A 36 8.19 2.36 -5.11
N LEU A 37 7.86 1.19 -4.59
CA LEU A 37 7.33 1.03 -3.25
C LEU A 37 8.47 1.00 -2.24
N THR A 38 8.32 1.77 -1.16
CA THR A 38 9.18 1.69 0.02
C THR A 38 8.30 1.47 1.24
N ALA A 39 8.72 0.54 2.10
CA ALA A 39 8.18 0.39 3.44
C ALA A 39 9.17 0.94 4.46
N TRP A 40 8.64 1.66 5.43
CA TRP A 40 9.36 2.19 6.57
C TRP A 40 8.80 1.63 7.87
N ASN A 41 9.65 1.49 8.87
CA ASN A 41 9.24 1.22 10.23
C ASN A 41 8.45 2.43 10.77
N ALA A 42 7.27 2.18 11.35
CA ALA A 42 6.37 3.23 11.81
C ALA A 42 6.92 4.05 12.98
N ASP A 43 7.81 3.47 13.80
CA ASP A 43 8.39 4.11 14.97
C ASP A 43 9.55 5.04 14.61
N ASN A 44 10.46 4.62 13.74
CA ASN A 44 11.71 5.34 13.50
C ASN A 44 11.94 5.79 12.04
N GLY A 45 11.09 5.35 11.12
CA GLY A 45 11.19 5.67 9.69
C GLY A 45 12.35 4.98 8.97
N GLU A 46 13.02 3.99 9.56
CA GLU A 46 14.02 3.16 8.88
C GLU A 46 13.37 2.35 7.76
N ILE A 47 14.09 2.13 6.67
CA ILE A 47 13.58 1.33 5.56
C ILE A 47 13.53 -0.14 5.99
N LEU A 48 12.35 -0.74 5.89
CA LEU A 48 12.17 -2.19 6.06
C LEU A 48 12.49 -2.92 4.76
N TRP A 49 11.95 -2.44 3.64
CA TRP A 49 12.21 -2.99 2.31
C TRP A 49 11.87 -2.00 1.20
N ARG A 50 12.33 -2.32 -0.02
CA ARG A 50 12.02 -1.59 -1.26
C ARG A 50 11.69 -2.53 -2.39
N VAL A 51 10.82 -2.08 -3.29
CA VAL A 51 10.40 -2.80 -4.47
C VAL A 51 10.28 -1.85 -5.65
N ASP A 52 10.93 -2.18 -6.77
CA ASP A 52 10.94 -1.39 -8.02
C ASP A 52 10.35 -2.14 -9.23
N ARG A 53 10.02 -3.42 -9.10
CA ARG A 53 9.44 -4.24 -10.19
C ARG A 53 8.07 -3.77 -10.71
N PHE A 54 7.46 -2.77 -10.07
CA PHE A 54 6.19 -2.16 -10.48
C PHE A 54 6.35 -0.77 -11.07
N THR A 55 7.59 -0.37 -11.42
CA THR A 55 7.87 0.96 -11.95
C THR A 55 7.00 1.27 -13.18
N TYR A 56 6.43 2.47 -13.25
CA TYR A 56 5.58 2.97 -14.34
C TYR A 56 4.32 2.12 -14.62
N ARG A 57 3.69 1.63 -13.56
CA ARG A 57 2.44 0.88 -13.63
C ARG A 57 1.22 1.66 -13.15
N ASN A 58 1.39 2.91 -12.74
CA ASN A 58 0.35 3.79 -12.24
C ASN A 58 -0.36 3.15 -11.03
N LEU A 59 0.37 2.99 -9.93
CA LEU A 59 -0.13 2.28 -8.76
C LEU A 59 -1.20 3.09 -8.02
N SER A 60 -2.17 2.38 -7.42
CA SER A 60 -3.04 2.98 -6.41
C SER A 60 -2.25 3.30 -5.13
N ALA A 61 -2.86 4.04 -4.20
CA ALA A 61 -2.33 4.05 -2.83
C ALA A 61 -2.37 2.62 -2.26
N PRO A 62 -1.33 2.20 -1.50
CA PRO A 62 -1.30 0.90 -0.86
C PRO A 62 -2.12 0.88 0.44
N ALA A 63 -2.53 -0.31 0.85
CA ALA A 63 -3.12 -0.61 2.16
C ALA A 63 -2.34 -1.73 2.85
N VAL A 64 -2.25 -1.69 4.18
CA VAL A 64 -1.69 -2.78 4.99
C VAL A 64 -2.86 -3.65 5.48
N TRP A 65 -2.86 -4.94 5.12
CA TRP A 65 -3.92 -5.90 5.39
C TRP A 65 -3.36 -7.14 6.11
N GLY A 66 -3.31 -7.08 7.44
CA GLY A 66 -2.61 -8.08 8.25
C GLY A 66 -1.14 -8.15 7.87
N LYS A 67 -0.63 -9.35 7.54
CA LYS A 67 0.77 -9.54 7.10
C LYS A 67 1.01 -9.26 5.60
N ARG A 68 0.15 -8.45 4.98
CA ARG A 68 0.19 -8.16 3.54
C ARG A 68 0.16 -6.66 3.27
N VAL A 69 0.76 -6.26 2.16
CA VAL A 69 0.56 -4.95 1.54
C VAL A 69 -0.17 -5.15 0.23
N VAL A 70 -1.24 -4.39 0.01
CA VAL A 70 -2.10 -4.54 -1.17
C VAL A 70 -2.24 -3.22 -1.91
N PHE A 71 -2.17 -3.27 -3.24
CA PHE A 71 -2.36 -2.11 -4.12
C PHE A 71 -2.79 -2.56 -5.51
N GLY A 72 -3.51 -1.68 -6.20
CA GLY A 72 -3.86 -1.86 -7.61
C GLY A 72 -2.80 -1.29 -8.55
N ASP A 73 -2.79 -1.74 -9.79
CA ASP A 73 -2.09 -1.07 -10.89
C ASP A 73 -3.02 -0.66 -12.03
N GLY A 74 -2.50 0.14 -12.96
CA GLY A 74 -3.21 0.60 -14.15
C GLY A 74 -3.34 -0.45 -15.26
N LYS A 75 -3.06 -1.73 -14.96
CA LYS A 75 -3.24 -2.86 -15.88
C LYS A 75 -4.19 -3.89 -15.27
N ASP A 76 -5.14 -3.45 -14.46
CA ASP A 76 -6.23 -4.26 -13.90
C ASP A 76 -5.81 -5.30 -12.87
N TYR A 77 -4.61 -5.18 -12.29
CA TYR A 77 -4.16 -6.12 -11.26
C TYR A 77 -4.20 -5.55 -9.85
N LEU A 78 -4.72 -6.34 -8.93
CA LEU A 78 -4.48 -6.22 -7.50
C LEU A 78 -3.24 -7.04 -7.12
N HIS A 79 -2.21 -6.37 -6.62
CA HIS A 79 -0.98 -7.00 -6.14
C HIS A 79 -1.05 -7.18 -4.64
N VAL A 80 -0.61 -8.35 -4.16
CA VAL A 80 -0.50 -8.67 -2.74
C VAL A 80 0.94 -9.02 -2.45
N LEU A 81 1.58 -8.22 -1.59
CA LEU A 81 2.95 -8.42 -1.13
C LEU A 81 2.97 -8.90 0.32
N SER A 82 4.01 -9.61 0.71
CA SER A 82 4.32 -9.82 2.13
C SER A 82 4.72 -8.50 2.77
N ALA A 83 4.17 -8.20 3.94
CA ALA A 83 4.56 -7.03 4.72
C ALA A 83 6.00 -7.15 5.28
N ASP A 84 6.51 -8.36 5.45
CA ASP A 84 7.81 -8.61 6.09
C ASP A 84 8.99 -8.32 5.15
N ASP A 85 8.88 -8.68 3.87
CA ASP A 85 9.99 -8.61 2.91
C ASP A 85 9.64 -7.98 1.54
N GLY A 86 8.38 -7.61 1.32
CA GLY A 86 7.93 -7.03 0.06
C GLY A 86 7.88 -8.02 -1.12
N ARG A 87 8.03 -9.33 -0.91
CA ARG A 87 7.88 -10.32 -1.98
C ARG A 87 6.42 -10.45 -2.40
N THR A 88 6.16 -10.73 -3.68
CA THR A 88 4.79 -10.99 -4.15
C THR A 88 4.30 -12.32 -3.58
N VAL A 89 3.12 -12.30 -2.94
CA VAL A 89 2.45 -13.49 -2.40
C VAL A 89 1.13 -13.79 -3.10
N GLY A 90 0.61 -12.84 -3.87
CA GLY A 90 -0.57 -13.03 -4.69
C GLY A 90 -0.72 -11.93 -5.73
N ARG A 91 -1.49 -12.25 -6.77
CA ARG A 91 -1.91 -11.31 -7.81
C ARG A 91 -3.27 -11.74 -8.31
N ILE A 92 -4.19 -10.78 -8.39
CA ILE A 92 -5.57 -11.02 -8.81
C ILE A 92 -5.85 -10.08 -9.97
N GLU A 93 -6.37 -10.62 -11.06
CA GLU A 93 -6.91 -9.82 -12.17
C GLU A 93 -8.31 -9.33 -11.82
N LEU A 94 -8.55 -8.05 -12.04
CA LEU A 94 -9.81 -7.36 -11.84
C LEU A 94 -10.41 -6.95 -13.19
N ASP A 95 -11.60 -6.38 -13.17
CA ASP A 95 -12.34 -5.99 -14.38
C ASP A 95 -12.03 -4.56 -14.87
N ASP A 96 -11.25 -3.78 -14.11
CA ASP A 96 -10.76 -2.41 -14.39
C ASP A 96 -9.75 -2.03 -13.29
N PRO A 97 -8.91 -0.98 -13.42
CA PRO A 97 -8.08 -0.50 -12.33
C PRO A 97 -8.92 0.01 -11.16
N LEU A 98 -8.26 0.15 -10.02
CA LEU A 98 -8.90 0.66 -8.83
C LEU A 98 -9.38 2.12 -9.02
N ALA A 99 -10.59 2.38 -8.54
CA ALA A 99 -11.15 3.72 -8.45
C ALA A 99 -10.62 4.49 -7.23
N ALA A 100 -10.27 3.78 -6.16
CA ALA A 100 -9.78 4.32 -4.90
C ALA A 100 -8.76 3.36 -4.25
N ALA A 101 -8.09 3.81 -3.19
CA ALA A 101 -7.24 2.95 -2.38
C ALA A 101 -8.05 1.75 -1.82
N PRO A 102 -7.45 0.56 -1.69
CA PRO A 102 -8.10 -0.55 -0.98
C PRO A 102 -8.43 -0.14 0.47
N VAL A 103 -9.56 -0.61 0.99
CA VAL A 103 -9.99 -0.34 2.37
C VAL A 103 -9.97 -1.65 3.15
N VAL A 104 -9.40 -1.63 4.36
CA VAL A 104 -9.34 -2.78 5.26
C VAL A 104 -10.33 -2.58 6.39
N ASP A 105 -11.24 -3.54 6.57
CA ASP A 105 -12.20 -3.60 7.69
C ASP A 105 -12.10 -4.99 8.35
N GLY A 106 -11.44 -5.03 9.52
CA GLY A 106 -11.04 -6.27 10.17
C GLY A 106 -10.20 -7.15 9.22
N ASP A 107 -10.66 -8.38 8.99
CA ASP A 107 -10.03 -9.33 8.07
C ASP A 107 -10.51 -9.20 6.61
N THR A 108 -11.40 -8.25 6.32
CA THR A 108 -11.96 -8.05 4.99
C THR A 108 -11.26 -6.91 4.26
N LEU A 109 -10.80 -7.17 3.04
CA LEU A 109 -10.30 -6.16 2.12
C LEU A 109 -11.40 -5.80 1.12
N LEU A 110 -11.72 -4.52 1.02
CA LEU A 110 -12.67 -3.95 0.08
C LEU A 110 -11.93 -3.25 -1.06
N VAL A 111 -12.28 -3.58 -2.30
CA VAL A 111 -11.66 -3.02 -3.51
C VAL A 111 -12.75 -2.58 -4.47
N LEU A 112 -12.73 -1.32 -4.87
CA LEU A 112 -13.65 -0.75 -5.87
C LEU A 112 -12.90 -0.49 -7.17
N THR A 113 -13.38 -1.05 -8.28
CA THR A 113 -12.84 -0.79 -9.61
C THR A 113 -13.55 0.38 -10.29
N ARG A 114 -12.90 1.00 -11.29
CA ARG A 114 -13.47 2.14 -12.05
C ARG A 114 -14.72 1.78 -12.84
N LYS A 115 -14.91 0.49 -13.14
CA LYS A 115 -16.14 -0.07 -13.72
C LYS A 115 -17.30 -0.16 -12.73
N GLY A 116 -17.05 0.09 -11.45
CA GLY A 116 -18.06 0.11 -10.39
C GLY A 116 -18.21 -1.23 -9.65
N THR A 117 -17.33 -2.19 -9.89
CA THR A 117 -17.39 -3.49 -9.21
C THR A 117 -16.72 -3.39 -7.83
N LEU A 118 -17.46 -3.78 -6.79
CA LEU A 118 -16.95 -3.90 -5.42
C LEU A 118 -16.61 -5.37 -5.13
N TYR A 119 -15.34 -5.62 -4.84
CA TYR A 119 -14.85 -6.92 -4.38
C TYR A 119 -14.62 -6.89 -2.86
N ALA A 120 -15.02 -7.97 -2.18
CA ALA A 120 -14.70 -8.22 -0.78
C ALA A 120 -13.84 -9.48 -0.69
N LEU A 121 -12.61 -9.34 -0.19
CA LEU A 121 -11.64 -10.43 -0.10
C LEU A 121 -11.36 -10.75 1.37
N ARG A 122 -11.21 -12.04 1.68
CA ARG A 122 -10.82 -12.51 3.01
C ARG A 122 -9.52 -13.28 2.96
N ALA A 123 -8.77 -13.13 4.03
CA ALA A 123 -7.62 -13.94 4.33
C ALA A 123 -8.11 -15.27 4.90
N ASN A 124 -8.06 -16.34 4.12
CA ASN A 124 -8.18 -17.68 4.68
C ASN A 124 -6.97 -18.03 5.54
#